data_AF-A0A7J2U0Q9-F1
#
_entry.id   AF-A0A7J2U0Q9-F1
#
_cell.length_a   1.000
_cell.length_b   1.000
_cell.length_c   1.000
_cell.angle_alpha   90.00
_cell.angle_beta   90.00
_cell.angle_gamma   90.00
#
_symmetry.space_group_name_H-M   'P 1'
#
loop_
_entity.id
_entity.type
_entity.pdbx_description
1 polymer ?
#
loop_
_entity_poly.entity_id
_entity_poly.type
_entity_poly.pdbx_seq_one_letter_code
_entity_poly.pdbx_strand_id
1 'polypeptide(L)'
;MPSWHVHRFWCLRLGVSEYVCRRIDEVIDFGKEFKGYNVGHDWCRGSIGRFVLASLLFYHELGVNGVKAMILHCTLDRIESLLKEGFSHDEVL
;
A
#
# COMPACT_ATOMS: atom_id res chain seq x y z
N MET A 1 8.34 4.11 3.40
CA MET A 1 7.71 4.96 2.41
C MET A 1 8.52 4.98 1.14
N PRO A 2 8.16 4.13 0.15
CA PRO A 2 8.53 4.44 -1.21
C PRO A 2 8.02 5.86 -1.51
N SER A 3 8.76 6.60 -2.33
CA SER A 3 8.24 7.86 -2.84
C SER A 3 6.88 7.60 -3.49
N TRP A 4 5.87 8.42 -3.17
CA TRP A 4 4.56 8.40 -3.84
C TRP A 4 4.71 8.38 -5.36
N HIS A 5 5.76 9.00 -5.87
CA HIS A 5 6.09 8.97 -7.29
C HIS A 5 6.32 7.55 -7.81
N VAL A 6 7.09 6.73 -7.09
CA VAL A 6 7.39 5.33 -7.44
C VAL A 6 6.13 4.47 -7.36
N HIS A 7 5.34 4.63 -6.28
CA HIS A 7 4.08 3.92 -6.17
C HIS A 7 3.13 4.26 -7.32
N ARG A 8 2.91 5.55 -7.61
CA ARG A 8 2.06 6.01 -8.72
C ARG A 8 2.54 5.51 -10.08
N PHE A 9 3.85 5.55 -10.33
CA PHE A 9 4.45 5.07 -11.58
C PHE A 9 4.10 3.61 -11.87
N TRP A 10 4.17 2.74 -10.86
CA TRP A 10 3.82 1.32 -11.00
C TRP A 10 2.31 1.09 -10.96
N CYS A 11 1.59 1.83 -10.12
CA CYS A 11 0.14 1.75 -9.98
C CYS A 11 -0.57 2.05 -11.32
N LEU A 12 -0.13 3.09 -12.04
CA LEU A 12 -0.63 3.43 -13.38
C LEU A 12 -0.34 2.30 -14.39
N ARG A 13 0.82 1.64 -14.32
CA ARG A 13 1.18 0.50 -15.19
C ARG A 13 0.34 -0.75 -14.91
N LEU A 14 -0.20 -0.89 -13.71
CA LEU A 14 -1.16 -1.94 -13.34
C LEU A 14 -2.61 -1.62 -13.81
N GLY A 15 -2.80 -0.53 -14.56
CA GLY A 15 -4.10 -0.09 -15.05
C GLY A 15 -4.97 0.52 -13.96
N VAL A 16 -4.38 0.95 -12.84
CA VAL A 16 -5.10 1.63 -11.76
C VAL A 16 -5.10 3.14 -12.04
N SER A 17 -6.27 3.78 -11.94
CA SER A 17 -6.41 5.22 -12.18
C SER A 17 -5.62 6.04 -11.16
N GLU A 18 -5.12 7.20 -11.58
CA GLU A 18 -4.39 8.14 -10.70
C GLU A 18 -5.19 8.51 -9.44
N TYR A 19 -6.50 8.70 -9.57
CA TYR A 19 -7.39 8.96 -8.43
C TYR A 19 -7.28 7.88 -7.35
N VAL A 20 -7.39 6.61 -7.74
CA VAL A 20 -7.27 5.47 -6.81
C VAL A 20 -5.88 5.41 -6.22
N CYS A 21 -4.82 5.57 -7.01
CA CYS A 21 -3.45 5.53 -6.51
C CYS A 21 -3.21 6.60 -5.43
N ARG A 22 -3.62 7.85 -5.69
CA ARG A 22 -3.52 8.95 -4.72
C ARG A 22 -4.35 8.66 -3.47
N ARG A 23 -5.57 8.15 -3.63
CA ARG A 23 -6.44 7.85 -2.50
C ARG A 23 -5.85 6.78 -1.58
N ILE A 24 -5.20 5.75 -2.15
CA ILE A 24 -4.48 4.74 -1.37
C ILE A 24 -3.31 5.36 -0.61
N ASP A 25 -2.46 6.13 -1.29
CA ASP A 25 -1.30 6.79 -0.65
C ASP A 25 -1.76 7.66 0.54
N GLU A 26 -2.80 8.47 0.36
CA GLU A 26 -3.36 9.31 1.41
C GLU A 26 -3.87 8.48 2.61
N VAL A 27 -4.58 7.38 2.37
CA VAL A 27 -5.16 6.57 3.45
C VAL A 27 -4.08 5.77 4.19
N ILE A 28 -3.10 5.20 3.50
CA ILE A 28 -2.05 4.43 4.15
C ILE A 28 -1.09 5.34 4.93
N ASP A 29 -0.70 6.48 4.33
CA ASP A 29 0.35 7.31 4.89
C ASP A 29 -0.15 8.36 5.88
N PHE A 30 -1.38 8.86 5.67
CA PHE A 30 -1.97 9.92 6.50
C PHE A 30 -3.28 9.52 7.18
N GLY A 31 -3.90 8.41 6.76
CA GLY A 31 -5.03 7.86 7.46
C GLY A 31 -4.61 7.53 8.89
N LYS A 32 -5.27 8.17 9.86
CA LYS A 32 -5.33 7.63 11.22
C LYS A 32 -6.57 6.76 11.38
N GLU A 33 -7.65 7.07 10.65
CA GLU A 33 -8.94 6.38 10.68
C GLU A 33 -9.55 6.31 9.26
N PHE A 34 -9.98 5.12 8.85
CA PHE A 34 -10.68 4.84 7.60
C PHE A 34 -11.83 3.87 7.88
N LYS A 35 -13.06 4.33 7.60
CA LYS A 35 -14.30 3.58 7.87
C LYS A 35 -14.44 3.10 9.33
N GLY A 36 -14.02 3.91 10.31
CA GLY A 36 -14.09 3.55 11.73
C GLY A 36 -12.96 2.63 12.22
N TYR A 37 -12.01 2.31 11.35
CA TYR A 37 -10.84 1.52 11.69
C TYR A 37 -9.58 2.37 11.64
N ASN A 38 -8.65 2.18 12.58
CA ASN A 38 -7.40 2.92 12.57
C ASN A 38 -6.43 2.40 11.51
N VAL A 39 -6.72 2.65 10.23
CA VAL A 39 -5.90 2.31 9.06
C VAL A 39 -4.77 3.32 8.94
N GLY A 40 -3.52 2.85 9.03
CA GLY A 40 -2.29 3.66 8.88
C GLY A 40 -1.12 2.78 8.41
N HIS A 41 0.11 3.30 8.49
CA HIS A 41 1.34 2.75 7.88
C HIS A 41 1.57 1.23 8.01
N ASP A 42 1.23 0.62 9.15
CA ASP A 42 1.64 -0.77 9.45
C ASP A 42 0.60 -1.84 9.05
N TRP A 43 -0.46 -1.50 8.33
CA TRP A 43 -1.58 -2.43 8.12
C TRP A 43 -1.23 -3.69 7.33
N CYS A 44 -0.32 -3.58 6.37
CA CYS A 44 0.19 -4.73 5.64
C CYS A 44 1.31 -5.49 6.37
N ARG A 45 1.86 -4.92 7.46
CA ARG A 45 2.98 -5.51 8.21
C ARG A 45 2.57 -6.09 9.58
N GLY A 46 1.40 -5.72 10.08
CA GLY A 46 0.97 -6.05 11.44
C GLY A 46 0.60 -7.52 11.64
N SER A 47 -0.49 -7.98 11.02
CA SER A 47 -0.98 -9.35 11.12
C SER A 47 -1.82 -9.74 9.92
N ILE A 48 -1.99 -11.05 9.68
CA ILE A 48 -2.85 -11.53 8.58
C ILE A 48 -4.29 -11.02 8.70
N GLY A 49 -4.81 -10.88 9.93
CA GLY A 49 -6.14 -10.32 10.16
C GLY A 49 -6.25 -8.85 9.74
N ARG A 50 -5.22 -8.03 10.02
CA ARG A 50 -5.17 -6.63 9.57
C ARG A 50 -5.06 -6.53 8.05
N PHE A 51 -4.25 -7.38 7.42
CA PHE A 51 -4.13 -7.44 5.97
C PHE A 51 -5.46 -7.80 5.29
N VAL A 52 -6.16 -8.81 5.79
CA VAL A 52 -7.48 -9.21 5.29
C VAL A 52 -8.50 -8.08 5.46
N LEU A 53 -8.54 -7.45 6.64
CA LEU A 53 -9.43 -6.32 6.88
C LEU A 53 -9.13 -5.13 5.96
N ALA A 54 -7.85 -4.76 5.79
CA ALA A 54 -7.42 -3.72 4.86
C ALA A 54 -7.95 -4.00 3.44
N SER A 55 -7.72 -5.22 2.97
CA SER A 55 -8.12 -5.68 1.64
C SER A 55 -9.63 -5.54 1.44
N LEU A 56 -10.44 -5.93 2.43
CA LEU A 56 -11.89 -5.79 2.38
C LEU A 56 -12.34 -4.32 2.37
N LEU A 57 -11.73 -3.47 3.21
CA LEU A 57 -12.07 -2.06 3.30
C LEU A 57 -11.76 -1.31 2.00
N PHE A 58 -10.57 -1.55 1.42
CA PHE A 58 -10.16 -0.95 0.14
C PHE A 58 -10.92 -1.52 -1.04
N TYR A 59 -11.26 -2.82 -1.02
CA TYR A 59 -12.13 -3.41 -2.03
C TYR A 59 -13.53 -2.76 -2.01
N HIS A 60 -14.11 -2.59 -0.83
CA HIS A 60 -15.43 -1.96 -0.70
C HIS A 60 -15.41 -0.50 -1.15
N GLU A 61 -14.31 0.23 -0.95
CA GLU A 61 -14.22 1.65 -1.34
C GLU A 61 -13.89 1.85 -2.81
N LEU A 62 -12.90 1.14 -3.33
CA LEU A 62 -12.23 1.44 -4.61
C LEU A 62 -12.19 0.20 -5.53
N GLY A 63 -12.91 -0.86 -5.18
CA GLY A 63 -12.96 -2.11 -5.92
C GLY A 63 -11.61 -2.84 -5.99
N VAL A 64 -11.45 -3.70 -6.99
CA VAL A 64 -10.21 -4.43 -7.27
C VAL A 64 -9.01 -3.49 -7.42
N ASN A 65 -9.22 -2.30 -7.97
CA ASN A 65 -8.16 -1.32 -8.17
C ASN A 65 -7.62 -0.77 -6.84
N GLY A 66 -8.47 -0.61 -5.82
CA GLY A 66 -8.04 -0.29 -4.47
C GLY A 66 -7.12 -1.34 -3.88
N VAL A 67 -7.49 -2.62 -4.03
CA VAL A 67 -6.69 -3.74 -3.54
C VAL A 67 -5.34 -3.83 -4.25
N LYS A 68 -5.33 -3.68 -5.58
CA LYS A 68 -4.09 -3.67 -6.38
C LYS A 68 -3.12 -2.59 -5.90
N ALA A 69 -3.60 -1.36 -5.76
CA ALA A 69 -2.80 -0.23 -5.31
C ALA A 69 -2.34 -0.40 -3.86
N MET A 70 -3.20 -0.87 -2.96
CA MET A 70 -2.83 -1.16 -1.57
C MET A 70 -1.68 -2.19 -1.50
N ILE A 71 -1.81 -3.33 -2.20
CA ILE A 71 -0.78 -4.37 -2.21
C ILE A 71 0.53 -3.79 -2.74
N LEU A 72 0.48 -3.08 -3.87
CA LEU A 72 1.67 -2.48 -4.46
C LEU A 72 2.36 -1.51 -3.50
N HIS A 73 1.61 -0.60 -2.87
CA HIS A 73 2.15 0.33 -1.87
C HIS A 73 2.87 -0.44 -0.78
N CYS A 74 2.20 -1.43 -0.18
CA CYS A 74 2.74 -2.24 0.90
C CYS A 74 3.97 -3.06 0.52
N THR A 75 4.01 -3.62 -0.69
CA THR A 75 5.18 -4.34 -1.21
C THR A 75 6.37 -3.41 -1.35
N LEU A 76 6.18 -2.24 -1.96
CA LEU A 76 7.25 -1.24 -2.12
C LEU A 76 7.76 -0.74 -0.76
N ASP A 77 6.86 -0.61 0.22
CA ASP A 77 7.19 -0.26 1.59
C ASP A 77 8.05 -1.33 2.30
N ARG A 78 7.76 -2.62 2.05
CA ARG A 78 8.56 -3.72 2.58
C ARG A 78 9.93 -3.79 1.91
N ILE A 79 9.99 -3.61 0.59
CA ILE A 79 11.25 -3.53 -0.17
C ILE A 79 12.14 -2.43 0.42
N GLU A 80 11.61 -1.23 0.63
CA GLU A 80 12.38 -0.13 1.21
C GLU A 80 12.87 -0.45 2.64
N SER A 81 12.05 -1.11 3.46
CA SER A 81 12.45 -1.56 4.80
C SER A 81 13.62 -2.55 4.75
N LEU A 82 13.56 -3.54 3.87
CA LEU A 82 14.62 -4.54 3.69
C LEU A 82 15.93 -3.90 3.24
N LEU A 83 15.87 -2.98 2.28
CA LEU A 83 17.05 -2.23 1.86
C LEU A 83 17.66 -1.40 3.01
N LYS A 84 16.82 -0.82 3.88
CA LYS A 84 17.28 -0.09 5.09
C LYS A 84 17.88 -1.02 6.16
N GLU A 85 17.42 -2.27 6.21
CA GLU A 85 17.95 -3.33 7.10
C GLU A 85 19.30 -3.90 6.60
N GLY A 86 19.75 -3.51 5.40
CA GLY A 86 21.06 -3.88 4.85
C GLY A 86 21.02 -5.04 3.85
N PHE A 87 19.84 -5.50 3.45
CA PHE A 87 19.69 -6.46 2.36
C PHE A 87 20.11 -5.83 1.03
N SER A 88 20.75 -6.62 0.17
CA SER A 88 21.14 -6.18 -1.16
C SER A 88 19.94 -6.05 -2.09
N HIS A 89 20.11 -5.34 -3.21
CA HIS A 89 19.06 -5.26 -4.21
C HIS A 89 18.72 -6.63 -4.81
N ASP A 90 19.73 -7.48 -5.03
CA ASP A 90 19.55 -8.83 -5.59
C ASP A 90 18.78 -9.79 -4.66
N GLU A 91 18.75 -9.51 -3.35
CA GLU A 91 17.96 -10.28 -2.38
C GLU A 91 16.50 -9.85 -2.30
N VAL A 92 16.17 -8.66 -2.80
CA VAL A 92 14.88 -7.99 -2.58
C VAL A 92 14.07 -7.77 -3.87
N LEU A 93 14.74 -7.69 -5.02
CA LEU A 93 14.17 -7.41 -6.35
C LEU A 93 14.42 -8.57 -7.32
#